data_AF-T1EIM6-F1
#
_entry.id   AF-T1EIM6-F1
#
_cell.length_a   1.000
_cell.length_b   1.000
_cell.length_c   1.000
_cell.angle_alpha   90.00
_cell.angle_beta   90.00
_cell.angle_gamma   90.00
#
_symmetry.space_group_name_H-M   'P 1'
#
loop_
_entity.id
_entity.type
_entity.pdbx_description
1 polymer ?
#
loop_
_entity_poly.entity_id
_entity_poly.type
_entity_poly.pdbx_seq_one_letter_code
_entity_poly.pdbx_strand_id
1 'polypeptide(L)' 'ITSRVRDLLQANNLGQKLFGEAVLELSQGSVSELLSKPKPWLLLSLKGREPFIKMNAWLNDPHGVEKLKNFQTVNNAAGG' A
#
# COMPACT_ATOMS: atom_id res chain seq x y z
N ILE A 1 -1.25 3.50 -11.37
CA ILE A 1 -0.48 3.05 -10.18
C ILE A 1 -1.38 2.26 -9.24
N THR A 2 -2.46 2.83 -8.70
CA THR A 2 -3.35 2.15 -7.74
C THR A 2 -3.93 0.82 -8.23
N SER A 3 -4.31 0.69 -9.50
CA SER A 3 -4.76 -0.59 -10.06
C SER A 3 -3.70 -1.68 -9.97
N ARG A 4 -2.46 -1.39 -10.40
CA ARG A 4 -1.34 -2.35 -10.30
C ARG A 4 -1.06 -2.77 -8.85
N VAL A 5 -1.17 -1.85 -7.90
CA VAL A 5 -1.07 -2.17 -6.47
C VAL A 5 -2.17 -3.15 -6.07
N ARG A 6 -3.44 -2.86 -6.41
CA ARG A 6 -4.56 -3.78 -6.10
C ARG A 6 -4.36 -5.16 -6.71
N ASP A 7 -3.96 -5.23 -7.98
CA ASP A 7 -3.75 -6.49 -8.70
C ASP A 7 -2.64 -7.31 -8.02
N LEU A 8 -1.53 -6.67 -7.64
CA LEU A 8 -0.40 -7.34 -6.99
C LEU A 8 -0.74 -7.82 -5.57
N LEU A 9 -1.51 -7.03 -4.82
CA LEU A 9 -2.02 -7.43 -3.52
C LEU A 9 -2.94 -8.65 -3.65
N GLN A 10 -3.89 -8.62 -4.59
CA GLN A 10 -4.81 -9.73 -4.85
C GLN A 10 -4.06 -11.00 -5.27
N ALA A 11 -3.10 -10.89 -6.20
CA ALA A 11 -2.30 -12.02 -6.68
C ALA A 11 -1.44 -12.67 -5.58
N ASN A 12 -1.19 -11.97 -4.47
CA ASN A 12 -0.42 -12.46 -3.34
C ASN A 12 -1.23 -12.69 -2.07
N ASN A 13 -2.57 -12.60 -2.15
CA ASN A 13 -3.48 -12.71 -1.01
C ASN A 13 -3.16 -11.71 0.13
N LEU A 14 -2.70 -10.51 -0.21
CA LEU A 14 -2.36 -9.45 0.74
C LEU A 14 -3.51 -8.45 0.89
N GLY A 15 -3.76 -8.02 2.13
CA GLY A 15 -4.81 -7.06 2.44
C GLY A 15 -4.41 -5.61 2.16
N GLN A 16 -5.37 -4.78 1.73
CA GLN A 16 -5.16 -3.34 1.54
C GLN A 16 -4.78 -2.63 2.84
N LYS A 17 -5.35 -3.04 3.99
CA LYS A 17 -5.01 -2.52 5.32
C LYS A 17 -3.52 -2.71 5.61
N LEU A 18 -3.03 -3.95 5.47
CA LEU A 18 -1.63 -4.30 5.68
C LEU A 18 -0.70 -3.45 4.82
N PHE A 19 -1.02 -3.30 3.54
CA PHE A 19 -0.29 -2.43 2.63
C PHE A 19 -0.32 -0.95 3.07
N GLY A 20 -1.50 -0.45 3.45
CA GLY A 20 -1.68 0.92 3.93
C GLY A 20 -0.81 1.22 5.13
N GLU A 21 -0.79 0.34 6.13
CA GLU A 21 -0.04 0.51 7.37
C GLU A 21 1.47 0.35 7.15
N ALA A 22 1.89 -0.67 6.40
CA ALA A 22 3.31 -1.01 6.23
C ALA A 22 4.04 -0.12 5.21
N VAL A 23 3.36 0.31 4.14
CA VAL A 23 4.00 0.98 3.00
C VAL A 23 3.60 2.44 2.91
N LEU A 24 2.33 2.77 3.17
CA LEU A 24 1.82 4.13 2.97
C LEU A 24 1.75 4.95 4.25
N GLU A 25 1.85 4.30 5.42
CA GLU A 25 1.57 4.88 6.74
C GLU A 25 0.15 5.50 6.81
N LEU A 26 -0.82 4.80 6.22
CA LEU A 26 -2.22 5.21 6.20
C LEU A 26 -3.10 4.23 6.98
N SER A 27 -4.17 4.76 7.58
CA SER A 27 -5.22 3.95 8.18
C SER A 27 -5.99 3.15 7.11
N GLN A 28 -6.68 2.08 7.54
CA GLN A 28 -7.50 1.24 6.67
C GLN A 28 -8.52 2.05 5.84
N GLY A 29 -9.22 3.01 6.46
CA GLY A 29 -10.19 3.84 5.76
C GLY A 29 -9.54 4.69 4.67
N SER A 30 -8.41 5.33 4.98
CA SER A 30 -7.67 6.18 4.05
C SER A 30 -7.10 5.41 2.87
N VAL A 31 -6.52 4.22 3.10
CA VAL A 31 -6.00 3.39 2.01
C VAL A 31 -7.12 2.83 1.13
N SER A 32 -8.26 2.44 1.71
CA SER A 32 -9.42 1.97 0.96
C SER A 32 -9.98 3.04 0.02
N GLU A 33 -10.16 4.27 0.53
CA GLU A 33 -10.62 5.41 -0.28
C GLU A 33 -9.61 5.75 -1.38
N LEU A 34 -8.31 5.81 -1.05
CA LEU A 34 -7.24 6.11 -2.00
C LEU A 34 -7.17 5.07 -3.13
N LEU A 35 -7.26 3.77 -2.80
CA LEU A 35 -7.20 2.71 -3.79
C LEU A 35 -8.50 2.61 -4.60
N SER A 36 -9.66 2.95 -4.03
CA SER A 36 -10.95 2.88 -4.73
C SER A 36 -11.21 4.11 -5.60
N LYS A 37 -10.82 5.30 -5.15
CA LYS A 37 -11.10 6.59 -5.78
C LYS A 37 -9.86 7.51 -5.77
N PRO A 38 -8.78 7.14 -6.49
CA PRO A 38 -7.60 7.98 -6.55
C PRO A 38 -7.90 9.31 -7.24
N LYS A 39 -7.52 10.42 -6.61
CA LYS A 39 -7.54 11.74 -7.27
C LYS A 39 -6.50 11.78 -8.40
N PRO A 40 -6.78 12.45 -9.53
CA PRO A 40 -5.79 12.68 -10.58
C PRO A 40 -4.54 13.39 -10.06
N TRP A 41 -3.35 13.01 -10.56
CA TRP A 41 -2.05 13.53 -10.10
C TRP A 41 -1.96 15.07 -10.12
N LEU A 42 -2.50 15.68 -11.18
CA LEU A 42 -2.50 17.13 -11.37
C LEU A 42 -3.30 17.88 -10.29
N LEU A 43 -4.23 17.18 -9.62
CA LEU A 43 -5.08 17.74 -8.56
C LEU A 43 -4.54 17.43 -7.15
N LEU A 44 -3.40 16.75 -7.03
CA LEU A 44 -2.78 16.44 -5.75
C LEU A 44 -1.86 17.58 -5.31
N SER A 45 -1.95 17.95 -4.02
CA SER A 45 -0.92 18.72 -3.35
C SER A 45 0.40 17.93 -3.25
N LEU A 46 1.51 18.59 -2.90
CA LEU A 46 2.79 17.91 -2.71
C LEU A 46 2.68 16.75 -1.71
N LYS A 47 2.06 16.99 -0.54
CA LYS A 47 1.80 15.95 0.46
C LYS A 47 0.84 14.86 -0.04
N GLY A 48 -0.16 15.23 -0.83
CA GLY A 48 -1.11 14.29 -1.43
C GLY A 48 -0.47 13.34 -2.44
N ARG A 49 0.72 13.66 -2.97
CA ARG A 49 1.48 12.81 -3.90
C ARG A 49 2.32 11.74 -3.19
N GLU A 50 2.63 11.94 -1.91
CA GLU A 50 3.50 11.02 -1.14
C GLU A 50 3.03 9.56 -1.21
N PRO A 51 1.73 9.22 -1.05
CA PRO A 51 1.28 7.84 -1.15
C PRO A 51 1.54 7.23 -2.53
N PHE A 52 1.41 8.01 -3.60
CA PHE A 52 1.65 7.54 -4.97
C PHE A 52 3.14 7.32 -5.24
N ILE A 53 4.01 8.15 -4.66
CA ILE A 53 5.46 7.97 -4.72
C ILE A 53 5.86 6.69 -3.97
N LYS A 54 5.35 6.48 -2.75
CA LYS A 54 5.59 5.26 -1.96
C LYS A 54 5.05 4.01 -2.68
N MET A 55 3.86 4.07 -3.28
CA MET A 55 3.34 2.98 -4.13
C MET A 55 4.27 2.68 -5.31
N ASN A 56 4.77 3.70 -6.00
CA ASN A 56 5.67 3.50 -7.13
C ASN A 56 7.01 2.90 -6.66
N ALA A 57 7.57 3.39 -5.56
CA ALA A 57 8.79 2.81 -4.99
C ALA A 57 8.59 1.33 -4.63
N TRP A 58 7.49 0.98 -3.96
CA TRP A 58 7.16 -0.39 -3.60
C TRP A 58 6.96 -1.30 -4.83
N LEU A 59 6.28 -0.83 -5.87
CA LEU A 59 6.09 -1.58 -7.12
C LEU A 59 7.41 -1.86 -7.87
N ASN A 60 8.42 -1.01 -7.69
CA ASN A 60 9.74 -1.17 -8.32
C ASN A 60 10.76 -1.87 -7.41
N ASP A 61 10.41 -2.17 -6.16
CA ASP A 61 11.25 -2.94 -5.25
C ASP A 61 11.03 -4.44 -5.51
N PRO A 62 12.05 -5.20 -5.99
CA PRO A 62 11.94 -6.63 -6.23
C PRO A 62 11.52 -7.43 -4.98
N HIS A 63 11.80 -6.89 -3.78
CA HIS A 63 11.48 -7.50 -2.51
C HIS A 63 10.24 -6.88 -1.85
N GLY A 64 9.51 -5.98 -2.51
CA GLY A 64 8.40 -5.25 -1.91
C GLY A 64 7.30 -6.17 -1.36
N VAL A 65 6.95 -7.21 -2.10
CA VAL A 65 5.95 -8.21 -1.68
C VAL A 65 6.45 -9.07 -0.51
N GLU A 66 7.70 -9.52 -0.56
CA GLU A 66 8.31 -10.34 0.49
C GLU A 66 8.39 -9.56 1.81
N LYS A 67 8.88 -8.32 1.77
CA LYS A 67 8.92 -7.42 2.93
C LYS A 67 7.52 -7.23 3.54
N LEU A 68 6.49 -7.08 2.71
CA LEU A 68 5.12 -6.92 3.18
C LEU A 68 4.56 -8.19 3.85
N LYS A 69 4.89 -9.38 3.33
CA LYS A 69 4.56 -10.67 3.97
C LYS A 69 5.27 -10.81 5.33
N ASN A 70 6.55 -10.45 5.40
CA ASN A 70 7.32 -10.50 6.65
C ASN A 70 6.72 -9.56 7.71
N PHE A 71 6.28 -8.37 7.32
CA PHE A 71 5.58 -7.44 8.22
C PHE A 71 4.28 -8.02 8.76
N GLN A 72 3.51 -8.75 7.94
CA GLN A 72 2.31 -9.46 8.38
C GLN A 72 2.63 -10.51 9.46
N THR A 73 3.66 -11.33 9.24
CA THR A 73 4.07 -12.38 10.19
C THR A 73 4.50 -11.79 11.52
N VAL A 74 5.30 -10.70 11.52
CA VAL A 74 5.72 -10.03 12.75
C VAL A 74 4.53 -9.46 13.53
N ASN A 75 3.59 -8.79 12.85
CA ASN A 75 2.40 -8.26 13.52
C ASN A 75 1.50 -9.36 14.10
N ASN A 76 1.37 -10.49 13.40
CA ASN A 76 0.62 -11.63 13.91
C ASN A 76 1.30 -12.28 15.12
N ALA A 77 2.64 -12.32 15.15
CA ALA A 77 3.40 -12.86 16.28
C ALA A 77 3.41 -11.93 17.50
N ALA A 78 3.33 -10.62 17.30
CA ALA A 78 3.27 -9.62 18.39
C ALA A 78 1.88 -9.49 19.03
N GLY A 79 0.84 -10.06 18.41
CA GLY A 79 -0.56 -10.00 18.85
C GLY A 79 -1.13 -11.31 19.40
N GLY A 80 -0.28 -12.29 19.73
CA GLY A 80 -0.65 -13.59 20.32
C GLY A 80 -0.22 -13.73 21.77
#